data_AF-A0A2H5YYT1-F1
#
_entry.id   AF-A0A2H5YYT1-F1
#
_cell.length_a   1.000
_cell.length_b   1.000
_cell.length_c   1.000
_cell.angle_alpha   90.00
_cell.angle_beta   90.00
_cell.angle_gamma   90.00
#
_symmetry.space_group_name_H-M   'P 1'
#
loop_
_entity.id
_entity.type
_entity.pdbx_description
1 polymer ?
#
loop_
_entity_poly.entity_id
_entity_poly.type
_entity_poly.pdbx_seq_one_letter_code
_entity_poly.pdbx_strand_id
1 'polypeptide(L)'
;MAVRPVPPVPSPEQPEQVADREETERLLAVVAERVDELRKQRFAGEDPVVVPKPVRRISEALREGAIVALVAERLGALLRFDEKLLAPAEDLARDELASAYRFLAVWDLRAAADALERAARLARFPENQQRVALGWALHRLVSDLLQLVPGEDGDRKKHRSLPAVRIVRDLLVTLDQLPSAERDFYAAEAERLGNAWREAAEDDRTWCVWALLRARVALIRGEGTETVLAWLLRLASRAGLDAPDDDPDGLGTLVRRARAVFALLAGTVEDEELRQLASAASPRDLFRALVAALTAAWGEDALTATHRFALALYVPETASPREAADG
;
A
#
# COMPACT_ATOMS: atom_id res chain seq x y z
N MET A 1 -42.70 -50.75 -0.20
CA MET A 1 -42.24 -49.41 -0.59
C MET A 1 -42.69 -48.43 0.47
N ALA A 2 -41.78 -47.92 1.30
CA ALA A 2 -42.09 -46.93 2.33
C ALA A 2 -41.95 -45.52 1.73
N VAL A 3 -43.04 -44.76 1.74
CA VAL A 3 -43.09 -43.37 1.25
C VAL A 3 -42.44 -42.48 2.31
N ARG A 4 -41.35 -41.79 1.96
CA ARG A 4 -40.72 -40.78 2.82
C ARG A 4 -41.67 -39.60 3.02
N PRO A 5 -41.83 -39.06 4.24
CA PRO A 5 -42.60 -37.84 4.45
C PRO A 5 -41.90 -36.66 3.79
N VAL A 6 -42.67 -35.89 3.03
CA VAL A 6 -42.24 -34.62 2.43
C VAL A 6 -42.09 -33.59 3.55
N PRO A 7 -40.96 -32.87 3.65
CA PRO A 7 -40.81 -31.82 4.65
C PRO A 7 -41.84 -30.70 4.42
N PRO A 8 -42.37 -30.07 5.48
CA PRO A 8 -43.33 -28.98 5.34
C PRO A 8 -42.71 -27.83 4.53
N VAL A 9 -43.48 -27.32 3.57
CA VAL A 9 -43.17 -26.12 2.80
C VAL A 9 -43.03 -24.95 3.79
N PRO A 10 -41.93 -24.17 3.78
CA PRO A 10 -41.80 -23.01 4.64
C PRO A 10 -42.90 -21.99 4.33
N SER A 11 -43.64 -21.57 5.36
CA SER A 11 -44.72 -20.58 5.25
C SER A 11 -44.21 -19.25 4.65
N PRO A 12 -44.92 -18.65 3.67
CA PRO A 12 -44.46 -17.47 2.93
C PRO A 12 -44.77 -16.12 3.64
N GLU A 13 -44.89 -16.07 4.96
CA GLU A 13 -45.31 -14.87 5.70
C GLU A 13 -44.24 -14.34 6.66
N GLN A 14 -43.02 -14.12 6.16
CA GLN A 14 -42.15 -13.13 6.78
C GLN A 14 -42.32 -11.83 6.00
N PRO A 15 -42.92 -10.77 6.57
CA PRO A 15 -42.96 -9.47 5.91
C PRO A 15 -41.52 -9.06 5.58
N GLU A 16 -41.31 -8.54 4.37
CA GLU A 16 -40.04 -7.90 3.99
C GLU A 16 -39.68 -6.91 5.10
N GLN A 17 -38.57 -7.16 5.80
CA GLN A 17 -38.05 -6.23 6.80
C GLN A 17 -37.53 -5.00 6.06
N VAL A 18 -38.42 -4.07 5.76
CA VAL A 18 -38.06 -2.78 5.18
C VAL A 18 -37.45 -1.92 6.28
N ALA A 19 -36.22 -1.43 6.05
CA ALA A 19 -35.54 -0.57 7.01
C ALA A 19 -36.35 0.70 7.28
N ASP A 20 -36.66 0.97 8.55
CA ASP A 20 -37.29 2.22 8.97
C ASP A 20 -36.24 3.34 8.93
N ARG A 21 -36.37 4.21 7.93
CA ARG A 21 -35.46 5.33 7.71
C ARG A 21 -35.49 6.33 8.87
N GLU A 22 -36.67 6.68 9.39
CA GLU A 22 -36.77 7.68 10.46
C GLU A 22 -36.13 7.15 11.75
N GLU A 23 -36.38 5.89 12.09
CA GLU A 23 -35.81 5.30 13.29
C GLU A 23 -34.28 5.14 13.17
N THR A 24 -33.80 4.83 11.95
CA THR A 24 -32.36 4.81 11.65
C THR A 24 -31.73 6.19 11.83
N GLU A 25 -32.32 7.25 11.26
CA GLU A 25 -31.82 8.62 11.39
C GLU A 25 -31.80 9.09 12.86
N ARG A 26 -32.83 8.76 13.64
CA ARG A 26 -32.86 9.06 15.09
C ARG A 26 -31.75 8.33 15.85
N LEU A 27 -31.51 7.06 15.56
CA LEU A 27 -30.43 6.30 16.19
C LEU A 27 -29.06 6.90 15.83
N LEU A 28 -28.84 7.24 14.56
CA LEU A 28 -27.60 7.85 14.10
C LEU A 28 -27.34 9.23 14.71
N ALA A 29 -28.40 10.02 14.95
CA ALA A 29 -28.28 11.30 15.65
C ALA A 29 -27.79 11.12 17.10
N VAL A 30 -28.33 10.15 17.82
CA VAL A 30 -27.88 9.82 19.20
C VAL A 30 -26.43 9.33 19.21
N VAL A 31 -26.05 8.50 18.22
CA VAL A 31 -24.65 8.06 18.06
C VAL A 31 -23.74 9.26 17.79
N ALA A 32 -24.13 10.19 16.90
CA ALA A 32 -23.33 11.36 16.56
C ALA A 32 -23.11 12.29 17.78
N GLU A 33 -24.17 12.56 18.54
CA GLU A 33 -24.10 13.36 19.77
C GLU A 33 -23.07 12.78 20.75
N ARG A 34 -23.15 11.47 21.02
CA ARG A 34 -22.23 10.79 21.95
C ARG A 34 -20.80 10.72 21.43
N VAL A 35 -20.62 10.56 20.11
CA VAL A 35 -19.31 10.65 19.46
C VAL A 35 -18.68 12.02 19.71
N ASP A 36 -19.44 13.10 19.57
CA ASP A 36 -18.93 14.45 19.76
C ASP A 36 -18.61 14.78 21.22
N GLU A 37 -19.38 14.24 22.17
CA GLU A 37 -19.06 14.32 23.61
C GLU A 37 -17.70 13.66 23.92
N LEU A 38 -17.50 12.42 23.47
CA LEU A 38 -16.27 11.68 23.72
C LEU A 38 -15.07 12.26 22.94
N ARG A 39 -15.29 12.85 21.76
CA ARG A 39 -14.25 13.61 21.04
C ARG A 39 -13.74 14.77 21.89
N LYS A 40 -14.62 15.52 22.55
CA LYS A 40 -14.20 16.64 23.43
C LYS A 40 -13.32 16.15 24.58
N GLN A 41 -13.63 15.00 25.18
CA GLN A 41 -12.78 14.36 26.19
C GLN A 41 -11.41 13.98 25.62
N ARG A 42 -11.39 13.39 24.42
CA ARG A 42 -10.14 13.06 23.72
C ARG A 42 -9.29 14.29 23.40
N PHE A 43 -9.91 15.39 23.00
CA PHE A 43 -9.23 16.67 22.82
C PHE A 43 -8.63 17.23 24.12
N ALA A 44 -9.17 16.87 25.28
CA ALA A 44 -8.61 17.20 26.58
C ALA A 44 -7.46 16.26 27.01
N GLY A 45 -7.09 15.28 26.17
CA GLY A 45 -5.99 14.34 26.43
C GLY A 45 -6.42 13.01 27.08
N GLU A 46 -7.73 12.76 27.23
CA GLU A 46 -8.24 11.49 27.73
C GLU A 46 -8.28 10.42 26.62
N ASP A 47 -8.21 9.13 26.99
CA ASP A 47 -8.49 8.01 26.07
C ASP A 47 -9.83 7.35 26.49
N PRO A 48 -10.96 7.83 25.96
CA PRO A 48 -12.27 7.47 26.48
C PRO A 48 -12.64 6.03 26.14
N VAL A 49 -13.05 5.28 27.17
CA VAL A 49 -13.68 3.97 27.03
C VAL A 49 -15.20 4.16 26.95
N VAL A 50 -15.84 3.62 25.92
CA VAL A 50 -17.29 3.67 25.76
C VAL A 50 -17.92 2.67 26.73
N VAL A 51 -18.85 3.13 27.57
CA VAL A 51 -19.56 2.30 28.55
C VAL A 51 -21.07 2.40 28.29
N PRO A 52 -21.82 1.29 28.22
CA PRO A 52 -23.27 1.31 28.09
C PRO A 52 -23.93 1.97 29.32
N LYS A 53 -24.94 2.79 29.06
CA LYS A 53 -25.78 3.37 30.11
C LYS A 53 -26.65 2.28 30.75
N PRO A 54 -26.86 2.32 32.07
CA PRO A 54 -27.76 1.38 32.73
C PRO A 54 -29.20 1.64 32.28
N VAL A 55 -29.88 0.59 31.81
CA VAL A 55 -31.28 0.64 31.34
C VAL A 55 -32.09 -0.49 31.97
N ARG A 56 -33.41 -0.31 32.07
CA ARG A 56 -34.29 -1.21 32.83
C ARG A 56 -34.92 -2.30 31.97
N ARG A 57 -35.12 -2.05 30.68
CA ARG A 57 -35.79 -2.99 29.76
C ARG A 57 -34.79 -3.64 28.82
N ILE A 58 -35.03 -4.92 28.46
CA ILE A 58 -34.17 -5.67 27.54
C ILE A 58 -34.11 -5.00 26.16
N SER A 59 -35.23 -4.50 25.64
CA SER A 59 -35.25 -3.79 24.34
C SER A 59 -34.41 -2.52 24.36
N GLU A 60 -34.42 -1.77 25.47
CA GLU A 60 -33.57 -0.60 25.67
C GLU A 60 -32.09 -1.01 25.79
N ALA A 61 -31.79 -2.15 26.43
CA ALA A 61 -30.43 -2.67 26.56
C ALA A 61 -29.83 -3.07 25.21
N LEU A 62 -30.62 -3.70 24.34
CA LEU A 62 -30.21 -4.03 22.97
C LEU A 62 -29.94 -2.75 22.16
N ARG A 63 -30.82 -1.75 22.25
CA ARG A 63 -30.65 -0.46 21.59
C ARG A 63 -29.40 0.27 22.09
N GLU A 64 -29.20 0.34 23.40
CA GLU A 64 -28.01 0.95 24.00
C GLU A 64 -26.74 0.20 23.59
N GLY A 65 -26.78 -1.13 23.58
CA GLY A 65 -25.70 -1.99 23.08
C GLY A 65 -25.29 -1.65 21.65
N ALA A 66 -26.27 -1.52 20.75
CA ALA A 66 -26.03 -1.12 19.37
C ALA A 66 -25.43 0.30 19.28
N ILE A 67 -25.94 1.25 20.06
CA ILE A 67 -25.42 2.62 20.12
C ILE A 67 -23.96 2.61 20.58
N VAL A 68 -23.63 1.95 21.68
CA VAL A 68 -22.25 1.97 22.20
C VAL A 68 -21.27 1.23 21.30
N ALA A 69 -21.70 0.16 20.63
CA ALA A 69 -20.88 -0.52 19.64
C ALA A 69 -20.56 0.42 18.45
N LEU A 70 -21.58 1.09 17.89
CA LEU A 70 -21.41 2.04 16.79
C LEU A 70 -20.56 3.26 17.18
N VAL A 71 -20.73 3.76 18.41
CA VAL A 71 -19.94 4.88 18.95
C VAL A 71 -18.47 4.45 19.12
N ALA A 72 -18.22 3.28 19.72
CA ALA A 72 -16.88 2.74 19.90
C ALA A 72 -16.18 2.52 18.55
N GLU A 73 -16.88 1.94 17.58
CA GLU A 73 -16.37 1.74 16.22
C GLU A 73 -15.99 3.09 15.55
N ARG A 74 -16.91 4.07 15.55
CA ARG A 74 -16.68 5.39 14.92
C ARG A 74 -15.55 6.20 15.56
N LEU A 75 -15.28 5.99 16.84
CA LEU A 75 -14.18 6.63 17.56
C LEU A 75 -12.88 5.83 17.51
N GLY A 76 -12.95 4.56 17.08
CA GLY A 76 -11.91 3.56 17.34
C GLY A 76 -11.66 3.37 18.84
N ALA A 77 -12.64 3.60 19.71
CA ALA A 77 -12.47 3.51 21.15
C ALA A 77 -12.69 2.07 21.67
N LEU A 78 -12.17 1.78 22.86
CA LEU A 78 -12.51 0.53 23.55
C LEU A 78 -13.95 0.59 24.05
N LEU A 79 -14.67 -0.51 23.94
CA LEU A 79 -15.99 -0.72 24.53
C LEU A 79 -15.84 -1.55 25.80
N ARG A 80 -16.27 -1.00 26.94
CA ARG A 80 -16.44 -1.80 28.16
C ARG A 80 -17.80 -2.47 28.13
N PHE A 81 -17.79 -3.79 28.09
CA PHE A 81 -18.98 -4.61 28.20
C PHE A 81 -18.79 -5.54 29.40
N ASP A 82 -19.56 -5.29 30.46
CA ASP A 82 -19.33 -5.91 31.78
C ASP A 82 -17.90 -5.64 32.27
N GLU A 83 -17.19 -6.65 32.77
CA GLU A 83 -15.79 -6.55 33.19
C GLU A 83 -14.77 -6.66 32.04
N LYS A 84 -15.22 -6.71 30.78
CA LYS A 84 -14.35 -6.92 29.61
C LYS A 84 -14.22 -5.67 28.75
N LEU A 85 -13.03 -5.49 28.19
CA LEU A 85 -12.75 -4.50 27.16
C LEU A 85 -12.75 -5.18 25.79
N LEU A 86 -13.52 -4.61 24.87
CA LEU A 86 -13.63 -5.04 23.49
C LEU A 86 -13.11 -3.91 22.58
N ALA A 87 -12.53 -4.27 21.45
CA ALA A 87 -12.13 -3.35 20.39
C ALA A 87 -12.98 -3.65 19.14
N PRO A 88 -14.15 -3.01 18.98
CA PRO A 88 -15.10 -3.38 17.94
C PRO A 88 -14.59 -3.19 16.51
N ALA A 89 -13.64 -2.28 16.30
CA ALA A 89 -13.08 -1.97 14.98
C ALA A 89 -11.73 -2.65 14.70
N GLU A 90 -11.36 -3.65 15.50
CA GLU A 90 -10.07 -4.32 15.35
C GLU A 90 -9.98 -5.16 14.07
N ASP A 91 -11.10 -5.71 13.63
CA ASP A 91 -11.25 -6.38 12.32
C ASP A 91 -11.02 -5.39 11.16
N LEU A 92 -11.64 -4.22 11.22
CA LEU A 92 -11.42 -3.13 10.26
C LEU A 92 -9.94 -2.69 10.24
N ALA A 93 -9.29 -2.64 11.41
CA ALA A 93 -7.86 -2.36 11.48
C ALA A 93 -7.01 -3.40 10.72
N ARG A 94 -7.38 -4.68 10.79
CA ARG A 94 -6.70 -5.76 10.05
C ARG A 94 -6.93 -5.65 8.55
N ASP A 95 -8.14 -5.30 8.12
CA ASP A 95 -8.45 -5.12 6.69
C ASP A 95 -7.69 -3.94 6.08
N GLU A 96 -7.58 -2.84 6.82
CA GLU A 96 -6.78 -1.68 6.43
C GLU A 96 -5.28 -2.00 6.41
N LEU A 97 -4.76 -2.77 7.37
CA LEU A 97 -3.39 -3.27 7.36
C LEU A 97 -3.10 -4.16 6.13
N ALA A 98 -3.99 -5.10 5.84
CA ALA A 98 -3.86 -5.96 4.67
C ALA A 98 -3.88 -5.14 3.37
N SER A 99 -4.72 -4.10 3.31
CA SER A 99 -4.77 -3.16 2.19
C SER A 99 -3.47 -2.36 2.07
N ALA A 100 -2.97 -1.81 3.17
CA ALA A 100 -1.70 -1.09 3.21
C ALA A 100 -0.55 -1.92 2.66
N TYR A 101 -0.42 -3.18 3.11
CA TYR A 101 0.64 -4.08 2.64
C TYR A 101 0.50 -4.41 1.15
N ARG A 102 -0.72 -4.65 0.66
CA ARG A 102 -0.96 -4.81 -0.80
C ARG A 102 -0.55 -3.57 -1.58
N PHE A 103 -0.87 -2.37 -1.09
CA PHE A 103 -0.46 -1.12 -1.73
C PHE A 103 1.06 -0.93 -1.73
N LEU A 104 1.75 -1.28 -0.64
CA LEU A 104 3.21 -1.26 -0.58
C LEU A 104 3.84 -2.24 -1.58
N ALA A 105 3.28 -3.44 -1.74
CA ALA A 105 3.75 -4.44 -2.70
C ALA A 105 3.65 -3.97 -4.17
N VAL A 106 2.69 -3.10 -4.46
CA VAL A 106 2.53 -2.46 -5.79
C VAL A 106 3.06 -1.02 -5.83
N TRP A 107 3.81 -0.61 -4.81
CA TRP A 107 4.47 0.70 -4.68
C TRP A 107 3.55 1.93 -4.71
N ASP A 108 2.27 1.76 -4.35
CA ASP A 108 1.35 2.87 -4.14
C ASP A 108 1.50 3.44 -2.72
N LEU A 109 2.52 4.27 -2.53
CA LEU A 109 2.84 4.85 -1.22
C LEU A 109 1.71 5.73 -0.67
N ARG A 110 0.91 6.38 -1.53
CA ARG A 110 -0.18 7.25 -1.09
C ARG A 110 -1.32 6.41 -0.51
N ALA A 111 -1.79 5.42 -1.27
CA ALA A 111 -2.84 4.52 -0.79
C ALA A 111 -2.38 3.71 0.43
N ALA A 112 -1.11 3.31 0.48
CA ALA A 112 -0.51 2.65 1.64
C ALA A 112 -0.52 3.56 2.88
N ALA A 113 -0.08 4.82 2.77
CA ALA A 113 -0.09 5.77 3.87
C ALA A 113 -1.52 6.02 4.38
N ASP A 114 -2.47 6.27 3.48
CA ASP A 114 -3.88 6.50 3.83
C ASP A 114 -4.48 5.29 4.59
N ALA A 115 -4.14 4.06 4.16
CA ALA A 115 -4.57 2.83 4.82
C ALA A 115 -3.87 2.60 6.16
N LEU A 116 -2.57 2.85 6.28
CA LEU A 116 -1.83 2.77 7.55
C LEU A 116 -2.36 3.77 8.58
N GLU A 117 -2.71 4.98 8.14
CA GLU A 117 -3.34 5.97 9.03
C GLU A 117 -4.72 5.52 9.51
N ARG A 118 -5.55 4.92 8.63
CA ARG A 118 -6.83 4.32 9.03
C ARG A 118 -6.62 3.19 10.04
N ALA A 119 -5.71 2.26 9.75
CA ALA A 119 -5.36 1.18 10.67
C ALA A 119 -4.87 1.71 12.03
N ALA A 120 -3.98 2.70 12.05
CA ALA A 120 -3.46 3.30 13.28
C ALA A 120 -4.56 3.92 14.16
N ARG A 121 -5.59 4.51 13.55
CA ARG A 121 -6.73 5.06 14.29
C ARG A 121 -7.58 3.98 14.96
N LEU A 122 -7.68 2.81 14.35
CA LEU A 122 -8.57 1.72 14.76
C LEU A 122 -7.88 0.68 15.67
N ALA A 123 -6.61 0.38 15.44
CA ALA A 123 -5.89 -0.69 16.13
C ALA A 123 -5.74 -0.43 17.63
N ARG A 124 -6.22 -1.35 18.46
CA ARG A 124 -6.07 -1.32 19.91
C ARG A 124 -5.31 -2.51 20.46
N PHE A 125 -5.23 -3.63 19.72
CA PHE A 125 -4.41 -4.74 20.16
C PHE A 125 -2.92 -4.51 19.86
N PRO A 126 -2.01 -4.84 20.81
CA PRO A 126 -0.57 -4.64 20.65
C PRO A 126 -0.01 -5.24 19.36
N GLU A 127 -0.49 -6.42 18.97
CA GLU A 127 -0.08 -7.09 17.73
C GLU A 127 -0.34 -6.21 16.48
N ASN A 128 -1.55 -5.68 16.33
CA ASN A 128 -1.90 -4.83 15.19
C ASN A 128 -1.21 -3.46 15.27
N GLN A 129 -1.02 -2.89 16.46
CA GLN A 129 -0.24 -1.67 16.64
C GLN A 129 1.22 -1.86 16.19
N GLN A 130 1.82 -3.02 16.49
CA GLN A 130 3.14 -3.37 16.00
C GLN A 130 3.17 -3.59 14.49
N ARG A 131 2.13 -4.20 13.88
CA ARG A 131 2.01 -4.28 12.41
C ARG A 131 1.87 -2.91 11.74
N VAL A 132 1.17 -1.96 12.36
CA VAL A 132 1.11 -0.56 11.88
C VAL A 132 2.51 0.06 11.89
N ALA A 133 3.27 -0.12 12.99
CA ALA A 133 4.64 0.39 13.07
C ALA A 133 5.55 -0.24 12.00
N LEU A 134 5.47 -1.56 11.81
CA LEU A 134 6.15 -2.26 10.73
C LEU A 134 5.76 -1.70 9.35
N GLY A 135 4.48 -1.48 9.11
CA GLY A 135 3.97 -0.93 7.87
C GLY A 135 4.57 0.45 7.54
N TRP A 136 4.71 1.33 8.53
CA TRP A 136 5.37 2.62 8.33
C TRP A 136 6.88 2.47 8.04
N ALA A 137 7.55 1.52 8.67
CA ALA A 137 8.96 1.24 8.39
C ALA A 137 9.14 0.69 6.95
N LEU A 138 8.26 -0.21 6.51
CA LEU A 138 8.25 -0.73 5.14
C LEU A 138 7.88 0.37 4.12
N HIS A 139 6.92 1.24 4.44
CA HIS A 139 6.62 2.44 3.65
C HIS A 139 7.87 3.31 3.46
N ARG A 140 8.62 3.56 4.55
CA ARG A 140 9.88 4.31 4.47
C ARG A 140 10.91 3.62 3.61
N LEU A 141 11.05 2.29 3.71
CA LEU A 141 11.94 1.50 2.87
C LEU A 141 11.62 1.64 1.38
N VAL A 142 10.34 1.48 1.01
CA VAL A 142 9.91 1.65 -0.37
C VAL A 142 10.05 3.09 -0.85
N SER A 143 9.81 4.07 0.02
CA SER A 143 10.03 5.49 -0.29
C SER A 143 11.51 5.78 -0.58
N ASP A 144 12.43 5.29 0.26
CA ASP A 144 13.86 5.46 0.04
C ASP A 144 14.31 4.76 -1.26
N LEU A 145 13.79 3.56 -1.55
CA LEU A 145 14.05 2.84 -2.81
C LEU A 145 13.67 3.67 -4.05
N LEU A 146 12.57 4.44 -3.97
CA LEU A 146 12.08 5.23 -5.10
C LEU A 146 12.74 6.62 -5.20
N GLN A 147 13.14 7.20 -4.08
CA GLN A 147 13.70 8.56 -4.03
C GLN A 147 15.23 8.58 -4.19
N LEU A 148 15.92 7.57 -3.67
CA LEU A 148 17.38 7.48 -3.73
C LEU A 148 17.82 6.76 -4.99
N VAL A 149 18.75 7.37 -5.72
CA VAL A 149 19.27 6.85 -6.97
C VAL A 149 20.48 5.94 -6.70
N PRO A 150 20.47 4.68 -7.15
CA PRO A 150 21.65 3.82 -7.02
C PRO A 150 22.85 4.46 -7.73
N GLY A 151 23.94 4.64 -6.99
CA GLY A 151 25.22 5.13 -7.54
C GLY A 151 25.34 6.65 -7.74
N GLU A 152 24.27 7.45 -7.61
CA GLU A 152 24.36 8.92 -7.59
C GLU A 152 24.34 9.42 -6.13
N ASP A 153 25.52 9.77 -5.58
CA ASP A 153 25.74 10.91 -4.68
C ASP A 153 27.18 10.93 -4.14
N GLY A 154 27.77 12.13 -4.08
CA GLY A 154 29.20 12.45 -4.01
C GLY A 154 29.99 12.02 -2.76
N ASP A 155 29.47 11.12 -1.93
CA ASP A 155 30.16 10.60 -0.75
C ASP A 155 30.06 9.05 -0.75
N ARG A 156 30.91 8.40 -1.57
CA ARG A 156 31.00 6.93 -1.81
C ARG A 156 30.98 6.05 -0.55
N LYS A 157 31.14 6.62 0.64
CA LYS A 157 31.15 5.91 1.93
C LYS A 157 29.81 5.95 2.69
N LYS A 158 28.93 6.94 2.47
CA LYS A 158 27.70 7.11 3.28
C LYS A 158 26.47 6.41 2.71
N HIS A 159 26.45 6.10 1.42
CA HIS A 159 25.27 5.58 0.72
C HIS A 159 25.50 4.21 0.06
N ARG A 160 26.24 3.30 0.73
CA ARG A 160 26.35 1.88 0.31
C ARG A 160 25.10 1.05 0.62
N SER A 161 24.10 1.63 1.27
CA SER A 161 22.89 0.95 1.70
C SER A 161 21.74 1.94 1.82
N LEU A 162 20.53 1.46 1.54
CA LEU A 162 19.29 2.16 1.86
C LEU A 162 19.20 2.36 3.39
N PRO A 163 19.12 3.62 3.90
CA PRO A 163 19.06 3.88 5.34
C PRO A 163 17.91 3.15 6.04
N ALA A 164 16.76 3.06 5.37
CA ALA A 164 15.57 2.39 5.87
C ALA A 164 15.73 0.89 6.13
N VAL A 165 16.69 0.19 5.52
CA VAL A 165 16.94 -1.25 5.79
C VAL A 165 17.30 -1.46 7.26
N ARG A 166 18.20 -0.60 7.77
CA ARG A 166 18.59 -0.63 9.18
C ARG A 166 17.40 -0.28 10.09
N ILE A 167 16.59 0.71 9.70
CA ILE A 167 15.40 1.11 10.48
C ILE A 167 14.44 -0.09 10.63
N VAL A 168 14.15 -0.80 9.54
CA VAL A 168 13.27 -1.97 9.56
C VAL A 168 13.87 -3.06 10.45
N ARG A 169 15.15 -3.40 10.27
CA ARG A 169 15.82 -4.44 11.05
C ARG A 169 15.86 -4.12 12.55
N ASP A 170 16.24 -2.90 12.89
CA ASP A 170 16.35 -2.46 14.29
C ASP A 170 14.95 -2.43 14.95
N LEU A 171 13.90 -2.03 14.21
CA LEU A 171 12.51 -2.07 14.68
C LEU A 171 12.00 -3.50 14.91
N LEU A 172 12.27 -4.43 13.99
CA LEU A 172 11.75 -5.81 14.08
C LEU A 172 12.15 -6.52 15.39
N VAL A 173 13.31 -6.19 15.95
CA VAL A 173 13.76 -6.71 17.25
C VAL A 173 12.82 -6.28 18.39
N THR A 174 12.16 -5.14 18.27
CA THR A 174 11.26 -4.59 19.30
C THR A 174 9.80 -5.01 19.13
N LEU A 175 9.44 -5.68 18.03
CA LEU A 175 8.05 -6.09 17.74
C LEU A 175 7.74 -7.48 18.31
N ASP A 176 7.78 -7.60 19.63
CA ASP A 176 7.65 -8.86 20.38
C ASP A 176 6.27 -9.53 20.34
N GLN A 177 5.23 -8.82 19.89
CA GLN A 177 3.87 -9.34 19.73
C GLN A 177 3.65 -9.97 18.35
N LEU A 178 4.61 -9.83 17.42
CA LEU A 178 4.53 -10.46 16.10
C LEU A 178 5.17 -11.86 16.10
N PRO A 179 4.61 -12.82 15.32
CA PRO A 179 5.24 -14.12 15.10
C PRO A 179 6.69 -13.98 14.66
N SER A 180 7.58 -14.83 15.18
CA SER A 180 9.01 -14.83 14.78
C SER A 180 9.17 -15.02 13.27
N ALA A 181 8.40 -15.93 12.66
CA ALA A 181 8.42 -16.18 11.21
C ALA A 181 8.08 -14.92 10.39
N GLU A 182 7.10 -14.12 10.83
CA GLU A 182 6.75 -12.85 10.18
C GLU A 182 7.90 -11.84 10.30
N ARG A 183 8.53 -11.76 11.48
CA ARG A 183 9.68 -10.87 11.70
C ARG A 183 10.91 -11.26 10.89
N ASP A 184 11.25 -12.54 10.88
CA ASP A 184 12.39 -13.09 10.14
C ASP A 184 12.19 -12.89 8.64
N PHE A 185 10.96 -13.07 8.15
CA PHE A 185 10.60 -12.80 6.75
C PHE A 185 10.86 -11.33 6.38
N TYR A 186 10.32 -10.37 7.13
CA TYR A 186 10.50 -8.95 6.79
C TYR A 186 11.94 -8.46 7.00
N ALA A 187 12.69 -9.06 7.91
CA ALA A 187 14.13 -8.80 8.04
C ALA A 187 14.88 -9.26 6.78
N ALA A 188 14.63 -10.49 6.33
CA ALA A 188 15.23 -11.02 5.10
C ALA A 188 14.81 -10.22 3.87
N GLU A 189 13.56 -9.80 3.80
CA GLU A 189 13.02 -9.01 2.70
C GLU A 189 13.64 -7.60 2.62
N ALA A 190 13.80 -6.93 3.76
CA ALA A 190 14.49 -5.64 3.82
C ALA A 190 15.94 -5.75 3.35
N GLU A 191 16.66 -6.78 3.79
CA GLU A 191 18.03 -7.05 3.34
C GLU A 191 18.08 -7.39 1.84
N ARG A 192 17.13 -8.18 1.33
CA ARG A 192 17.03 -8.50 -0.10
C ARG A 192 16.87 -7.26 -0.96
N LEU A 193 15.96 -6.35 -0.59
CA LEU A 193 15.75 -5.08 -1.28
C LEU A 193 16.98 -4.17 -1.18
N GLY A 194 17.61 -4.10 0.01
CA GLY A 194 18.86 -3.36 0.21
C GLY A 194 20.01 -3.86 -0.65
N ASN A 195 20.14 -5.18 -0.81
CA ASN A 195 21.16 -5.81 -1.65
C ASN A 195 20.90 -5.56 -3.13
N ALA A 196 19.65 -5.68 -3.59
CA ALA A 196 19.28 -5.37 -4.98
C ALA A 196 19.56 -3.90 -5.33
N TRP A 197 19.29 -2.97 -4.42
CA TRP A 197 19.61 -1.55 -4.63
C TRP A 197 21.11 -1.28 -4.65
N ARG A 198 21.90 -1.98 -3.82
CA ARG A 198 23.36 -1.87 -3.85
C ARG A 198 23.96 -2.42 -5.15
N GLU A 199 23.47 -3.55 -5.61
CA GLU A 199 23.88 -4.14 -6.89
C GLU A 199 23.55 -3.23 -8.07
N ALA A 200 22.39 -2.55 -8.04
CA ALA A 200 22.06 -1.53 -9.03
C ALA A 200 23.09 -0.38 -9.09
N ALA A 201 23.87 -0.13 -8.02
CA ALA A 201 24.92 0.88 -8.06
C ALA A 201 26.19 0.41 -8.78
N GLU A 202 26.35 -0.90 -9.01
CA GLU A 202 27.55 -1.53 -9.58
C GLU A 202 27.27 -2.20 -10.94
N ASP A 203 26.03 -2.66 -11.19
CA ASP A 203 25.60 -3.35 -12.40
C ASP A 203 24.59 -2.53 -13.20
N ASP A 204 24.93 -2.22 -14.46
CA ASP A 204 24.11 -1.39 -15.34
C ASP A 204 22.77 -2.04 -15.70
N ARG A 205 22.72 -3.37 -15.84
CA ARG A 205 21.45 -4.06 -16.12
C ARG A 205 20.49 -3.90 -14.93
N THR A 206 20.97 -4.14 -13.72
CA THR A 206 20.18 -4.00 -12.48
C THR A 206 19.78 -2.55 -12.26
N TRP A 207 20.65 -1.58 -12.59
CA TRP A 207 20.31 -0.16 -12.61
C TRP A 207 19.16 0.13 -13.58
N CYS A 208 19.23 -0.39 -14.81
CA CYS A 208 18.17 -0.23 -15.82
C CYS A 208 16.85 -0.85 -15.36
N VAL A 209 16.87 -2.00 -14.71
CA VAL A 209 15.66 -2.62 -14.12
C VAL A 209 15.05 -1.70 -13.03
N TRP A 210 15.88 -1.12 -12.16
CA TRP A 210 15.42 -0.15 -11.16
C TRP A 210 14.83 1.12 -11.79
N ALA A 211 15.50 1.68 -12.81
CA ALA A 211 15.04 2.87 -13.51
C ALA A 211 13.72 2.61 -14.27
N LEU A 212 13.56 1.42 -14.85
CA LEU A 212 12.30 0.99 -15.48
C LEU A 212 11.17 0.90 -14.46
N LEU A 213 11.43 0.31 -13.27
CA LEU A 213 10.48 0.33 -12.17
C LEU A 213 10.11 1.77 -11.79
N ARG A 214 11.10 2.66 -11.66
CA ARG A 214 10.83 4.05 -11.27
C ARG A 214 9.96 4.79 -12.27
N ALA A 215 10.22 4.61 -13.57
CA ALA A 215 9.39 5.18 -14.63
C ALA A 215 7.96 4.63 -14.60
N ARG A 216 7.79 3.31 -14.37
CA ARG A 216 6.48 2.67 -14.23
C ARG A 216 5.69 3.25 -13.07
N VAL A 217 6.30 3.39 -11.90
CA VAL A 217 5.66 3.97 -10.71
C VAL A 217 5.26 5.42 -10.98
N ALA A 218 6.14 6.23 -11.57
CA ALA A 218 5.85 7.61 -11.93
C ALA A 218 4.66 7.74 -12.91
N LEU A 219 4.55 6.81 -13.88
CA LEU A 219 3.43 6.74 -14.82
C LEU A 219 2.10 6.43 -14.12
N ILE A 220 2.09 5.43 -13.23
CA ILE A 220 0.87 5.01 -12.51
C ILE A 220 0.39 6.13 -11.58
N ARG A 221 1.33 6.81 -10.92
CA ARG A 221 1.03 7.88 -9.95
C ARG A 221 0.81 9.25 -10.56
N GLY A 222 1.07 9.42 -11.86
CA GLY A 222 0.96 10.70 -12.54
C GLY A 222 1.92 11.76 -12.00
N GLU A 223 3.19 11.41 -11.74
CA GLU A 223 4.23 12.31 -11.21
C GLU A 223 4.68 13.43 -12.19
N GLY A 224 3.91 13.69 -13.25
CA GLY A 224 4.23 14.63 -14.33
C GLY A 224 4.96 13.96 -15.50
N THR A 225 4.73 14.50 -16.70
CA THR A 225 5.32 14.02 -17.95
C THR A 225 6.84 14.10 -17.90
N GLU A 226 7.38 15.20 -17.38
CA GLU A 226 8.80 15.51 -17.28
C GLU A 226 9.51 14.49 -16.38
N THR A 227 8.95 14.17 -15.21
CA THR A 227 9.53 13.19 -14.28
C THR A 227 9.66 11.82 -14.94
N VAL A 228 8.62 11.37 -15.64
CA VAL A 228 8.64 10.08 -16.34
C VAL A 228 9.69 10.10 -17.45
N LEU A 229 9.67 11.14 -18.31
CA LEU A 229 10.61 11.25 -19.42
C LEU A 229 12.07 11.32 -18.94
N ALA A 230 12.35 11.99 -17.81
CA ALA A 230 13.69 12.03 -17.24
C ALA A 230 14.22 10.63 -16.92
N TRP A 231 13.40 9.79 -16.26
CA TRP A 231 13.78 8.41 -15.96
C TRP A 231 13.96 7.56 -17.22
N LEU A 232 13.04 7.70 -18.19
CA LEU A 232 13.13 6.97 -19.46
C LEU A 232 14.35 7.36 -20.28
N LEU A 233 14.74 8.64 -20.28
CA LEU A 233 15.94 9.10 -20.96
C LEU A 233 17.22 8.62 -20.28
N ARG A 234 17.28 8.64 -18.94
CA ARG A 234 18.41 8.07 -18.19
C ARG A 234 18.54 6.56 -18.46
N LEU A 235 17.41 5.84 -18.46
CA LEU A 235 17.33 4.43 -18.83
C LEU A 235 17.85 4.18 -20.25
N ALA A 236 17.34 4.91 -21.24
CA ALA A 236 17.75 4.77 -22.63
C ALA A 236 19.26 5.00 -22.80
N SER A 237 19.79 6.05 -22.19
CA SER A 237 21.22 6.38 -22.27
C SER A 237 22.10 5.31 -21.60
N ARG A 238 21.71 4.84 -20.41
CA ARG A 238 22.49 3.83 -19.69
C ARG A 238 22.43 2.44 -20.34
N ALA A 239 21.33 2.14 -21.03
CA ALA A 239 21.18 0.92 -21.81
C ALA A 239 21.82 0.99 -23.22
N GLY A 240 22.35 2.15 -23.63
CA GLY A 240 22.89 2.35 -24.98
C GLY A 240 21.84 2.33 -26.09
N LEU A 241 20.59 2.74 -25.77
CA LEU A 241 19.42 2.71 -26.65
C LEU A 241 19.04 4.11 -27.19
N ASP A 242 19.92 5.08 -27.03
CA ASP A 242 19.68 6.48 -27.33
C ASP A 242 19.88 6.88 -28.80
N ALA A 243 20.39 5.96 -29.63
CA ALA A 243 20.51 6.11 -31.07
C ALA A 243 20.64 4.74 -31.77
N PRO A 244 19.55 3.97 -31.93
CA PRO A 244 19.63 2.72 -32.68
C PRO A 244 19.88 3.01 -34.17
N ASP A 245 20.88 2.36 -34.77
CA ASP A 245 21.31 2.56 -36.17
C ASP A 245 20.19 2.21 -37.18
N ASP A 246 19.34 1.25 -36.82
CA ASP A 246 18.07 0.97 -37.45
C ASP A 246 16.95 1.39 -36.46
N ASP A 247 15.97 2.21 -36.89
CA ASP A 247 14.84 2.67 -36.06
C ASP A 247 13.53 1.92 -36.42
N PRO A 248 13.47 0.57 -36.45
CA PRO A 248 12.30 -0.16 -36.94
C PRO A 248 11.06 0.09 -36.08
N ASP A 249 11.24 0.40 -34.79
CA ASP A 249 10.16 0.63 -33.82
C ASP A 249 9.94 2.11 -33.49
N GLY A 250 10.67 3.03 -34.13
CA GLY A 250 10.57 4.47 -33.86
C GLY A 250 11.13 4.90 -32.49
N LEU A 251 11.87 4.05 -31.78
CA LEU A 251 12.48 4.33 -30.48
C LEU A 251 13.40 5.55 -30.54
N GLY A 252 14.25 5.66 -31.56
CA GLY A 252 15.13 6.82 -31.74
C GLY A 252 14.33 8.11 -31.90
N THR A 253 13.22 8.05 -32.63
CA THR A 253 12.28 9.17 -32.75
C THR A 253 11.63 9.54 -31.43
N LEU A 254 11.19 8.57 -30.62
CA LEU A 254 10.59 8.81 -29.31
C LEU A 254 11.60 9.43 -28.32
N VAL A 255 12.86 8.96 -28.33
CA VAL A 255 13.95 9.54 -27.52
C VAL A 255 14.22 10.99 -27.92
N ARG A 256 14.26 11.30 -29.23
CA ARG A 256 14.42 12.69 -29.72
C ARG A 256 13.28 13.59 -29.25
N ARG A 257 12.02 13.14 -29.35
CA ARG A 257 10.86 13.91 -28.85
C ARG A 257 10.96 14.18 -27.35
N ALA A 258 11.35 13.18 -26.57
CA ALA A 258 11.55 13.34 -25.14
C ALA A 258 12.69 14.32 -24.80
N ARG A 259 13.81 14.28 -25.54
CA ARG A 259 14.91 15.24 -25.39
C ARG A 259 14.48 16.67 -25.74
N ALA A 260 13.62 16.84 -26.74
CA ALA A 260 13.09 18.15 -27.13
C ALA A 260 12.32 18.84 -25.98
N VAL A 261 11.57 18.08 -25.17
CA VAL A 261 10.89 18.62 -23.97
C VAL A 261 11.88 19.29 -23.02
N PHE A 262 13.00 18.62 -22.69
CA PHE A 262 14.02 19.18 -21.80
C PHE A 262 14.82 20.32 -22.43
N ALA A 263 15.06 20.29 -23.74
CA ALA A 263 15.72 21.39 -24.46
C ALA A 263 14.89 22.69 -24.39
N LEU A 264 13.56 22.60 -24.50
CA LEU A 264 12.66 23.74 -24.28
C LEU A 264 12.69 24.22 -22.83
N LEU A 265 12.61 23.31 -21.86
CA LEU A 265 12.62 23.65 -20.43
C LEU A 265 13.92 24.31 -20.00
N ALA A 266 15.04 23.95 -20.62
CA ALA A 266 16.34 24.58 -20.37
C ALA A 266 16.45 26.01 -20.95
N GLY A 267 15.45 26.48 -21.71
CA GLY A 267 15.45 27.80 -22.34
C GLY A 267 16.51 27.96 -23.43
N THR A 268 16.99 26.84 -23.99
CA THR A 268 18.19 26.85 -24.85
C THR A 268 17.92 27.26 -26.28
N VAL A 269 16.68 27.16 -26.78
CA VAL A 269 16.33 27.52 -28.17
C VAL A 269 14.84 27.92 -28.27
N GLU A 270 14.52 29.05 -28.91
CA GLU A 270 13.17 29.33 -29.42
C GLU A 270 13.03 28.76 -30.84
N ASP A 271 12.81 27.46 -30.94
CA ASP A 271 12.67 26.74 -32.22
C ASP A 271 11.29 26.07 -32.33
N GLU A 272 10.57 26.42 -33.40
CA GLU A 272 9.24 25.90 -33.70
C GLU A 272 9.25 24.41 -34.04
N GLU A 273 10.30 23.91 -34.71
CA GLU A 273 10.45 22.48 -35.00
C GLU A 273 10.63 21.70 -33.69
N LEU A 274 11.39 22.27 -32.76
CA LEU A 274 11.64 21.68 -31.46
C LEU A 274 10.38 21.69 -30.57
N ARG A 275 9.52 22.72 -30.67
CA ARG A 275 8.17 22.73 -30.07
C ARG A 275 7.27 21.65 -30.64
N GLN A 276 7.27 21.47 -31.97
CA GLN A 276 6.49 20.41 -32.61
C GLN A 276 6.94 19.02 -32.13
N LEU A 277 8.25 18.77 -32.06
CA LEU A 277 8.79 17.52 -31.53
C LEU A 277 8.40 17.27 -30.07
N ALA A 278 8.54 18.29 -29.21
CA ALA A 278 8.19 18.18 -27.79
C ALA A 278 6.69 17.94 -27.58
N SER A 279 5.82 18.58 -28.36
CA SER A 279 4.37 18.38 -28.24
C SER A 279 3.92 16.96 -28.62
N ALA A 280 4.70 16.26 -29.44
CA ALA A 280 4.48 14.85 -29.80
C ALA A 280 5.12 13.86 -28.81
N ALA A 281 5.75 14.32 -27.73
CA ALA A 281 6.37 13.44 -26.74
C ALA A 281 5.31 12.70 -25.91
N SER A 282 5.39 11.37 -25.90
CA SER A 282 4.48 10.50 -25.17
C SER A 282 5.28 9.61 -24.23
N PRO A 283 5.23 9.84 -22.89
CA PRO A 283 5.93 9.01 -21.93
C PRO A 283 5.49 7.54 -21.98
N ARG A 284 4.22 7.29 -22.31
CA ARG A 284 3.67 5.93 -22.43
C ARG A 284 4.24 5.19 -23.63
N ASP A 285 4.38 5.86 -24.77
CA ASP A 285 4.92 5.23 -25.98
C ASP A 285 6.41 4.99 -25.84
N LEU A 286 7.16 5.95 -25.27
CA LEU A 286 8.58 5.76 -24.98
C LEU A 286 8.80 4.63 -23.95
N PHE A 287 7.97 4.54 -22.90
CA PHE A 287 8.04 3.44 -21.92
C PHE A 287 7.84 2.09 -22.61
N ARG A 288 6.82 1.95 -23.46
CA ARG A 288 6.53 0.70 -24.18
C ARG A 288 7.65 0.32 -25.14
N ALA A 289 8.18 1.28 -25.90
CA ALA A 289 9.28 1.05 -26.83
C ALA A 289 10.55 0.60 -26.09
N LEU A 290 10.88 1.23 -24.96
CA LEU A 290 12.02 0.82 -24.13
C LEU A 290 11.82 -0.57 -23.51
N VAL A 291 10.62 -0.90 -23.03
CA VAL A 291 10.32 -2.25 -22.53
C VAL A 291 10.55 -3.30 -23.63
N ALA A 292 10.07 -3.04 -24.84
CA ALA A 292 10.26 -3.95 -25.97
C ALA A 292 11.74 -4.14 -26.33
N ALA A 293 12.48 -3.03 -26.45
CA ALA A 293 13.92 -3.05 -26.75
C ALA A 293 14.73 -3.78 -25.66
N LEU A 294 14.45 -3.51 -24.38
CA LEU A 294 15.12 -4.18 -23.27
C LEU A 294 14.78 -5.67 -23.21
N THR A 295 13.52 -6.04 -23.48
CA THR A 295 13.09 -7.44 -23.52
C THR A 295 13.81 -8.21 -24.62
N ALA A 296 13.95 -7.60 -25.80
CA ALA A 296 14.71 -8.19 -26.91
C ALA A 296 16.20 -8.30 -26.57
N ALA A 297 16.79 -7.28 -25.96
CA ALA A 297 18.21 -7.25 -25.60
C ALA A 297 18.57 -8.24 -24.48
N TRP A 298 17.69 -8.42 -23.49
CA TRP A 298 17.95 -9.28 -22.33
C TRP A 298 17.53 -10.74 -22.55
N GLY A 299 16.69 -11.02 -23.55
CA GLY A 299 16.14 -12.36 -23.78
C GLY A 299 15.13 -12.82 -22.72
N GLU A 300 14.62 -11.88 -21.91
CA GLU A 300 13.62 -12.11 -20.86
C GLU A 300 12.70 -10.89 -20.75
N ASP A 301 11.51 -11.06 -20.16
CA ASP A 301 10.57 -9.96 -19.96
C ASP A 301 11.13 -8.90 -18.97
N ALA A 302 11.41 -7.71 -19.51
CA ALA A 302 11.95 -6.59 -18.76
C ALA A 302 11.02 -6.12 -17.64
N LEU A 303 9.69 -6.26 -17.78
CA LEU A 303 8.74 -5.90 -16.73
C LEU A 303 8.79 -6.91 -15.59
N THR A 304 8.87 -8.20 -15.89
CA THR A 304 9.02 -9.24 -14.86
C THR A 304 10.32 -9.06 -14.06
N ALA A 305 11.41 -8.60 -14.69
CA ALA A 305 12.66 -8.29 -13.98
C ALA A 305 12.48 -7.22 -12.89
N THR A 306 11.51 -6.30 -13.02
CA THR A 306 11.23 -5.27 -12.00
C THR A 306 10.75 -5.85 -10.66
N HIS A 307 10.26 -7.10 -10.63
CA HIS A 307 9.89 -7.79 -9.39
C HIS A 307 11.08 -7.96 -8.43
N ARG A 308 12.33 -7.89 -8.92
CA ARG A 308 13.53 -7.84 -8.07
C ARG A 308 13.46 -6.73 -7.01
N PHE A 309 12.74 -5.65 -7.30
CA PHE A 309 12.60 -4.49 -6.42
C PHE A 309 11.20 -4.39 -5.78
N ALA A 310 10.34 -5.41 -5.96
CA ALA A 310 9.01 -5.46 -5.37
C ALA A 310 9.08 -5.92 -3.94
N LEU A 311 8.28 -5.29 -3.06
CA LEU A 311 8.12 -5.76 -1.69
C LEU A 311 7.27 -7.03 -1.70
N ALA A 312 7.84 -8.14 -1.23
CA ALA A 312 7.12 -9.37 -1.00
C ALA A 312 6.30 -9.29 0.32
N LEU A 313 5.13 -9.93 0.33
CA LEU A 313 4.26 -9.97 1.49
C LEU A 313 4.36 -11.31 2.20
N TYR A 314 4.40 -11.26 3.53
CA TYR A 314 4.34 -12.46 4.35
C TYR A 314 2.97 -13.11 4.20
N VAL A 315 2.96 -14.41 3.90
CA VAL A 315 1.76 -15.26 3.91
C VAL A 315 1.98 -16.27 5.03
N PRO A 316 1.13 -16.27 6.09
CA PRO A 316 1.23 -17.28 7.12
C PRO A 316 1.12 -18.66 6.48
N GLU A 317 2.06 -19.57 6.79
CA GLU A 317 1.86 -20.98 6.48
C GLU A 317 0.58 -21.41 7.17
N THR A 318 -0.47 -21.69 6.40
CA THR A 318 -1.68 -22.28 6.97
C THR A 318 -1.26 -23.61 7.57
N ALA A 319 -1.41 -23.76 8.88
CA ALA A 319 -1.32 -25.06 9.52
C ALA A 319 -2.17 -26.02 8.70
N SER A 320 -1.52 -27.01 8.08
CA SER A 320 -2.22 -28.03 7.32
C SER A 320 -3.38 -28.58 8.17
N PRO A 321 -4.59 -28.81 7.63
CA PRO A 321 -5.73 -29.33 8.40
C PRO A 321 -5.56 -30.78 8.91
N ARG A 322 -4.33 -31.28 9.07
CA ARG A 322 -4.03 -32.70 9.30
C ARG A 322 -3.82 -33.12 10.75
N GLU A 323 -3.91 -32.21 11.72
CA GLU A 323 -3.76 -32.57 13.15
C GLU A 323 -5.08 -32.54 13.96
N ALA A 324 -6.24 -32.35 13.32
CA ALA A 324 -7.54 -32.48 13.97
C ALA A 324 -8.19 -33.87 13.81
N ALA A 325 -7.44 -34.87 13.33
CA ALA A 325 -7.93 -36.23 13.11
C ALA A 325 -7.33 -37.29 14.04
N ASP A 326 -6.43 -36.94 14.95
CA ASP A 326 -5.92 -37.83 16.00
C ASP A 326 -5.84 -37.07 17.33
N GLY A 327 -6.96 -37.06 18.07
CA GLY A 327 -7.08 -36.49 19.41
C GLY A 327 -8.45 -36.73 20.02
#